data_AF-A0A327YSE4-F1
#
_entry.id   AF-A0A327YSE4-F1
#
_cell.length_a   1.000
_cell.length_b   1.000
_cell.length_c   1.000
_cell.angle_alpha   90.00
_cell.angle_beta   90.00
_cell.angle_gamma   90.00
#
_symmetry.space_group_name_H-M   'P 1'
#
loop_
_entity.id
_entity.type
_entity.pdbx_description
1 polymer ?
#
loop_
_entity_poly.entity_id
_entity_poly.type
_entity_poly.pdbx_seq_one_letter_code
_entity_poly.pdbx_strand_id
1 'polypeptide(L)'
;MKLVILALSFVMLTAFGTVEKVSLNKTSNSEIVIGESFSLINDSKDKISIHTGTGFVSLNKGSKTSIGCNVGKEVRWANEGKKGDVIFKITADMCGKTLKLSELMK
;
A
#
# COMPACT_ATOMS: atom_id res chain seq x y z
N MET A 1 -54.52 53.88 -13.02
CA MET A 1 -54.37 52.42 -12.80
C MET A 1 -52.88 52.07 -12.89
N LYS A 2 -52.16 52.12 -11.76
CA LYS A 2 -50.72 51.81 -11.67
C LYS A 2 -50.43 50.74 -10.61
N LEU A 3 -51.41 49.88 -10.31
CA LEU A 3 -51.36 48.94 -9.17
C LEU A 3 -51.63 47.48 -9.58
N VAL A 4 -51.24 47.07 -10.79
CA VAL A 4 -51.48 45.69 -11.28
C VAL A 4 -50.18 44.91 -11.53
N ILE A 5 -49.00 45.51 -11.39
CA ILE A 5 -47.73 44.87 -11.80
C ILE A 5 -46.98 44.22 -10.62
N LEU A 6 -47.53 44.21 -9.40
CA LEU A 6 -46.80 43.79 -8.20
C LEU A 6 -47.37 42.51 -7.54
N ALA A 7 -47.73 41.50 -8.33
CA ALA A 7 -48.27 40.24 -7.78
C ALA A 7 -47.83 38.98 -8.55
N LEU A 8 -46.59 38.91 -9.05
CA LEU A 8 -46.09 37.72 -9.76
C LEU A 8 -44.66 37.32 -9.40
N SER A 9 -44.19 37.67 -8.20
CA SER A 9 -42.88 37.25 -7.69
C SER A 9 -43.05 36.47 -6.39
N PHE A 10 -43.61 35.27 -6.46
CA PHE A 10 -43.37 34.25 -5.44
C PHE A 10 -43.38 32.87 -6.10
N VAL A 11 -42.41 32.67 -7.00
CA VAL A 11 -42.04 31.35 -7.50
C VAL A 11 -41.40 30.62 -6.33
N MET A 12 -42.13 29.64 -5.79
CA MET A 12 -41.62 28.67 -4.83
C MET A 12 -40.35 28.01 -5.38
N LEU A 13 -39.21 28.30 -4.76
CA LEU A 13 -38.00 27.47 -4.83
C LEU A 13 -37.96 26.57 -3.58
N THR A 14 -38.66 25.45 -3.62
CA THR A 14 -38.45 24.34 -2.67
C THR A 14 -38.35 23.04 -3.44
N ALA A 15 -37.19 22.83 -4.07
CA ALA A 15 -36.83 21.55 -4.66
C ALA A 15 -35.34 21.27 -4.37
N PHE A 16 -35.04 20.95 -3.12
CA PHE A 16 -33.83 20.22 -2.78
C PHE A 16 -34.25 18.91 -2.14
N GLY A 17 -34.27 17.87 -2.98
CA GLY A 17 -34.54 16.50 -2.62
C GLY A 17 -33.48 15.96 -1.65
N THR A 18 -33.91 14.95 -0.92
CA THR A 18 -33.21 14.17 0.10
C THR A 18 -31.78 13.79 -0.27
N VAL A 19 -30.84 14.05 0.64
CA VAL A 19 -29.49 13.51 0.58
C VAL A 19 -29.54 12.03 0.96
N GLU A 20 -29.43 11.14 -0.02
CA GLU A 20 -29.24 9.72 0.23
C GLU A 20 -27.88 9.52 0.93
N LYS A 21 -27.90 8.92 2.13
CA LYS A 21 -26.69 8.43 2.79
C LYS A 21 -26.16 7.26 1.96
N VAL A 22 -25.18 7.54 1.10
CA VAL A 22 -24.34 6.52 0.48
C VAL A 22 -23.64 5.76 1.60
N SER A 23 -24.08 4.52 1.85
CA SER A 23 -23.36 3.58 2.68
C SER A 23 -22.09 3.21 1.93
N LEU A 24 -20.98 3.86 2.29
CA LEU A 24 -19.63 3.44 1.91
C LEU A 24 -19.37 2.07 2.52
N ASN A 25 -19.76 1.03 1.79
CA ASN A 25 -19.19 -0.28 1.98
C ASN A 25 -17.69 -0.10 1.79
N LYS A 26 -16.95 -0.21 2.90
CA LYS A 26 -15.50 -0.19 2.94
C LYS A 26 -15.02 -1.46 2.24
N THR A 27 -15.11 -1.46 0.92
CA THR A 27 -14.28 -2.30 0.07
C THR A 27 -12.87 -2.02 0.55
N SER A 28 -12.19 -3.03 1.08
CA SER A 28 -10.77 -2.93 1.36
C SER A 28 -10.08 -2.73 0.00
N ASN A 29 -10.04 -1.48 -0.45
CA ASN A 29 -9.04 -1.06 -1.40
C ASN A 29 -7.73 -1.41 -0.70
N SER A 30 -7.08 -2.47 -1.16
CA SER A 30 -5.64 -2.57 -1.03
C SER A 30 -5.14 -1.36 -1.80
N GLU A 31 -5.03 -0.23 -1.10
CA GLU A 31 -4.36 0.95 -1.62
C GLU A 31 -2.99 0.45 -2.07
N ILE A 32 -2.79 0.40 -3.38
CA ILE A 32 -1.48 0.17 -3.94
C ILE A 32 -0.74 1.42 -3.53
N VAL A 33 0.03 1.35 -2.43
CA VAL A 33 0.77 2.51 -1.95
C VAL A 33 1.98 2.68 -2.85
N ILE A 34 1.76 3.37 -3.96
CA ILE A 34 2.76 3.61 -4.99
C ILE A 34 3.84 4.50 -4.37
N GLY A 35 5.06 3.96 -4.26
CA GLY A 35 6.23 4.69 -3.75
C GLY A 35 6.61 4.37 -2.31
N GLU A 36 5.84 3.55 -1.60
CA GLU A 36 6.25 3.09 -0.27
C GLU A 36 7.32 1.99 -0.32
N SER A 37 8.09 1.89 0.75
CA SER A 37 9.12 0.87 0.94
C SER A 37 9.08 0.36 2.38
N PHE A 38 9.72 -0.77 2.61
CA PHE A 38 9.98 -1.30 3.95
C PHE A 38 11.46 -1.61 4.09
N SER A 39 11.97 -1.59 5.31
CA SER A 39 13.35 -1.98 5.61
C SER A 39 13.40 -3.45 6.02
N LEU A 40 14.30 -4.21 5.42
CA LEU A 40 14.60 -5.59 5.83
C LEU A 40 15.97 -5.63 6.50
N ILE A 41 16.03 -6.15 7.73
CA ILE A 41 17.27 -6.35 8.49
C ILE A 41 17.67 -7.82 8.40
N ASN A 42 18.93 -8.08 8.01
CA ASN A 42 19.53 -9.39 8.20
C ASN A 42 19.99 -9.53 9.65
N ASP A 43 19.12 -10.08 10.49
CA ASP A 43 19.41 -10.39 11.90
C ASP A 43 19.97 -11.81 12.12
N SER A 44 20.24 -12.54 11.02
CA SER A 44 20.93 -13.84 11.08
C SER A 44 22.42 -13.68 11.41
N LYS A 45 23.13 -14.80 11.57
CA LYS A 45 24.57 -14.80 11.90
C LYS A 45 25.46 -14.64 10.66
N ASP A 46 24.92 -14.83 9.47
CA ASP A 46 25.70 -14.95 8.23
C ASP A 46 25.34 -13.89 7.21
N LYS A 47 26.24 -13.67 6.24
CA LYS A 47 25.92 -12.88 5.05
C LYS A 47 24.96 -13.68 4.18
N ILE A 48 23.91 -13.03 3.70
CA ILE A 48 22.93 -13.63 2.80
C ILE A 48 22.85 -12.87 1.48
N SER A 49 22.27 -13.52 0.49
CA SER A 49 21.88 -12.89 -0.77
C SER A 49 20.42 -13.20 -1.05
N ILE A 50 19.67 -12.17 -1.46
CA ILE A 50 18.25 -12.26 -1.77
C ILE A 50 17.95 -11.60 -3.11
N HIS A 51 16.86 -12.01 -3.73
CA HIS A 51 16.23 -11.30 -4.83
C HIS A 51 14.94 -10.64 -4.33
N THR A 52 14.87 -9.31 -4.37
CA THR A 52 13.79 -8.49 -3.78
C THR A 52 12.51 -8.45 -4.62
N GLY A 53 12.52 -9.08 -5.79
CA GLY A 53 11.47 -8.99 -6.81
C GLY A 53 11.85 -8.06 -7.95
N THR A 54 12.79 -7.14 -7.73
CA THR A 54 13.33 -6.22 -8.76
C THR A 54 14.82 -6.40 -9.02
N GLY A 55 15.59 -6.91 -8.04
CA GLY A 55 17.03 -7.14 -8.22
C GLY A 55 17.65 -7.99 -7.13
N PHE A 56 18.94 -8.29 -7.30
CA PHE A 56 19.75 -9.04 -6.35
C PHE A 56 20.43 -8.10 -5.35
N VAL A 57 20.38 -8.46 -4.07
CA VAL A 57 20.99 -7.72 -2.98
C VAL A 57 21.66 -8.68 -2.03
N SER A 58 22.90 -8.37 -1.65
CA SER A 58 23.58 -9.06 -0.55
C SER A 58 23.47 -8.23 0.72
N LEU A 59 23.10 -8.89 1.83
CA LEU A 59 22.97 -8.29 3.15
C LEU A 59 24.02 -8.91 4.08
N ASN A 60 24.95 -8.10 4.57
CA ASN A 60 25.84 -8.48 5.65
C ASN A 60 25.05 -8.66 6.97
N LYS A 61 25.63 -9.37 7.94
CA LYS A 61 25.06 -9.49 9.28
C LYS A 61 24.75 -8.12 9.89
N GLY A 62 23.54 -7.95 10.41
CA GLY A 62 23.05 -6.72 11.03
C GLY A 62 22.76 -5.58 10.05
N SER A 63 23.04 -5.74 8.75
CA SER A 63 22.77 -4.71 7.75
C SER A 63 21.28 -4.66 7.39
N LYS A 64 20.85 -3.50 6.90
CA LYS A 64 19.49 -3.25 6.44
C LYS A 64 19.48 -2.84 4.97
N THR A 65 18.43 -3.20 4.26
CA THR A 65 18.14 -2.67 2.92
C THR A 65 16.71 -2.18 2.83
N SER A 66 16.45 -1.21 1.96
CA SER A 66 15.09 -0.77 1.63
C SER A 66 14.59 -1.54 0.41
N ILE A 67 13.39 -2.11 0.53
CA ILE A 67 12.70 -2.85 -0.54
C ILE A 67 11.41 -2.12 -0.85
N GLY A 68 11.18 -1.82 -2.13
CA GLY A 68 9.93 -1.22 -2.58
C GLY A 68 8.74 -2.11 -2.20
N CYS A 69 7.69 -1.51 -1.66
CA CYS A 69 6.51 -2.23 -1.16
C CYS A 69 5.59 -2.65 -2.31
N ASN A 70 6.07 -3.58 -3.12
CA ASN A 70 5.33 -4.14 -4.23
C ASN A 70 4.51 -5.33 -3.75
N VAL A 71 3.33 -5.05 -3.18
CA VAL A 71 2.44 -6.06 -2.62
C VAL A 71 2.22 -7.20 -3.63
N GLY A 72 2.42 -8.42 -3.15
CA GLY A 72 2.30 -9.64 -3.92
C GLY A 72 3.57 -10.11 -4.65
N LYS A 73 4.64 -9.31 -4.70
CA LYS A 73 5.94 -9.80 -5.17
C LYS A 73 6.58 -10.71 -4.13
N GLU A 74 7.37 -11.66 -4.60
CA GLU A 74 8.12 -12.59 -3.75
C GLU A 74 9.54 -12.07 -3.52
N VAL A 75 9.97 -12.15 -2.27
CA VAL A 75 11.39 -12.07 -1.91
C VAL A 75 11.92 -13.49 -1.84
N ARG A 76 12.98 -13.77 -2.58
CA ARG A 76 13.56 -15.11 -2.75
C ARG A 76 14.99 -15.13 -2.27
N TRP A 77 15.49 -16.30 -1.88
CA TRP A 77 16.92 -16.53 -1.74
C TRP A 77 17.63 -16.29 -3.07
N ALA A 78 18.89 -15.94 -3.02
CA ALA A 78 19.74 -15.86 -4.18
C ALA A 78 21.08 -16.54 -3.95
N ASN A 79 21.54 -17.28 -4.94
CA ASN A 79 22.86 -17.90 -4.95
C ASN A 79 23.53 -17.55 -6.28
N GLU A 80 24.70 -16.89 -6.21
CA GLU A 80 25.48 -16.50 -7.41
C GLU A 80 24.66 -15.80 -8.51
N GLY A 81 23.76 -14.88 -8.11
CA GLY A 81 22.92 -14.15 -9.07
C GLY A 81 21.77 -14.96 -9.68
N LYS A 82 21.47 -16.15 -9.14
CA LYS A 82 20.31 -16.96 -9.50
C LYS A 82 19.26 -16.91 -8.40
N LYS A 83 17.99 -16.93 -8.78
CA LYS A 83 16.85 -16.98 -7.84
C LYS A 83 16.73 -18.40 -7.27
N GLY A 84 16.61 -18.49 -5.96
CA GLY A 84 16.31 -19.72 -5.22
C GLY A 84 14.88 -19.72 -4.69
N ASP A 85 14.70 -20.39 -3.55
CA ASP A 85 13.39 -20.57 -2.91
C ASP A 85 12.79 -19.26 -2.41
N VAL A 86 11.45 -19.26 -2.31
CA VAL A 86 10.70 -18.13 -1.76
C VAL A 86 10.95 -18.06 -0.25
N ILE A 87 11.27 -16.86 0.24
CA ILE A 87 11.36 -16.58 1.67
C ILE A 87 9.99 -16.13 2.17
N PHE A 88 9.44 -15.09 1.53
CA PHE A 88 8.12 -14.56 1.84
C PHE A 88 7.56 -13.77 0.65
N LYS A 89 6.26 -13.47 0.72
CA LYS A 89 5.55 -12.59 -0.21
C LYS A 89 5.30 -11.25 0.47
N ILE A 90 5.53 -10.15 -0.24
CA ILE A 90 5.33 -8.79 0.29
C ILE A 90 3.82 -8.58 0.50
N THR A 91 3.43 -8.22 1.71
CA THR A 91 2.04 -7.89 2.08
C THR A 91 1.93 -6.42 2.44
N ALA A 92 0.71 -5.86 2.37
CA ALA A 92 0.49 -4.43 2.61
C ALA A 92 0.85 -3.99 4.03
N ASP A 93 0.70 -4.88 5.01
CA ASP A 93 1.06 -4.63 6.41
C ASP A 93 2.58 -4.55 6.65
N MET A 94 3.40 -4.89 5.66
CA MET A 94 4.86 -4.73 5.73
C MET A 94 5.32 -3.32 5.36
N CYS A 95 4.53 -2.58 4.55
CA CYS A 95 4.92 -1.26 4.04
C CYS A 95 5.20 -0.28 5.18
N GLY A 96 6.26 0.53 5.03
CA GLY A 96 6.69 1.51 6.03
C GLY A 96 7.34 0.93 7.29
N LYS A 97 7.42 -0.40 7.43
CA LYS A 97 7.99 -1.04 8.62
C LYS A 97 9.46 -1.40 8.43
N THR A 98 10.10 -1.69 9.56
CA THR A 98 11.37 -2.39 9.61
C THR A 98 11.12 -3.80 10.09
N LEU A 99 11.46 -4.79 9.27
CA LEU A 99 11.22 -6.21 9.52
C LEU A 99 12.54 -6.93 9.69
N LYS A 100 12.58 -7.88 10.60
CA LYS A 100 13.71 -8.80 10.72
C LYS A 100 13.50 -10.00 9.82
N LEU A 101 14.58 -10.49 9.23
CA LEU A 101 14.51 -11.67 8.38
C LEU A 101 14.01 -12.90 9.14
N SER A 102 14.47 -13.10 10.38
CA SER A 102 14.03 -14.23 11.21
C SER A 102 12.52 -14.26 11.49
N GLU A 103 11.86 -13.10 11.49
CA GLU A 103 10.41 -12.98 11.70
C GLU A 103 9.61 -13.49 10.48
N LEU A 104 10.23 -13.49 9.30
CA LEU A 104 9.60 -13.79 8.02
C LEU A 104 9.89 -15.21 7.51
N MET A 105 10.87 -15.90 8.08
CA MET A 105 11.28 -17.27 7.71
C MET A 105 10.45 -18.37 8.39
N LYS A 106 9.20 -18.09 8.78
CA LYS A 106 8.35 -19.05 9.51
C LYS A 106 7.73 -20.09 8.60
#